data_AF-A0A5J4QD09-F1
#
_entry.id   AF-A0A5J4QD09-F1
#
_cell.length_a   1.000
_cell.length_b   1.000
_cell.length_c   1.000
_cell.angle_alpha   90.00
_cell.angle_beta   90.00
_cell.angle_gamma   90.00
#
_symmetry.space_group_name_H-M   'P 1'
#
loop_
_entity.id
_entity.type
_entity.pdbx_description
1 polymer ?
#
loop_
_entity_poly.entity_id
_entity_poly.type
_entity_poly.pdbx_seq_one_letter_code
_entity_poly.pdbx_strand_id
1 'polypeptide(L)'
;MATIEISVLKTVEPFIKNIDAVISHFEWYLAKNKKYIPVFSGEEIINRILLAKMLGISRQTLTGWIRKGFITPVKSKRVSNIETFSTKAVLKQLKRYQAEHGGK
;
A
#
# COMPACT_ATOMS: atom_id res chain seq x y z
N MET A 1 -23.99 -39.61 -15.32
CA MET A 1 -23.04 -38.97 -14.39
C MET A 1 -22.29 -37.92 -15.18
N ALA A 2 -22.45 -36.64 -14.86
CA ALA A 2 -21.80 -35.56 -15.59
C ALA A 2 -20.45 -35.24 -14.92
N THR A 3 -19.36 -35.39 -15.65
CA THR A 3 -18.02 -34.97 -15.24
C THR A 3 -17.95 -33.46 -15.35
N ILE A 4 -17.74 -32.78 -14.23
CA ILE A 4 -17.45 -31.35 -14.20
C ILE A 4 -15.96 -31.19 -14.40
N GLU A 5 -15.54 -30.85 -15.62
CA GLU A 5 -14.18 -30.37 -15.87
C GLU A 5 -14.06 -28.94 -15.35
N ILE A 6 -13.47 -28.79 -14.16
CA ILE A 6 -13.08 -27.48 -13.62
C ILE A 6 -11.79 -27.07 -14.33
N SER A 7 -11.93 -26.45 -15.50
CA SER A 7 -10.85 -25.68 -16.09
C SER A 7 -11.00 -24.22 -15.63
N VAL A 8 -9.90 -23.68 -15.10
CA VAL A 8 -9.44 -22.27 -15.16
C VAL A 8 -8.73 -21.94 -13.84
N LEU A 9 -7.50 -22.46 -13.68
CA LEU A 9 -6.48 -21.71 -12.94
C LEU A 9 -6.02 -20.57 -13.85
N LYS A 10 -6.85 -19.53 -14.01
CA LYS A 10 -6.34 -18.25 -14.51
C LYS A 10 -5.42 -17.75 -13.40
N THR A 11 -4.12 -17.91 -13.58
CA THR A 11 -3.11 -17.14 -12.86
C THR A 11 -3.37 -15.68 -13.19
N VAL A 12 -4.16 -15.00 -12.34
CA VAL A 12 -4.36 -13.56 -12.44
C VAL A 12 -2.99 -12.95 -12.18
N GLU A 13 -2.40 -12.32 -13.20
CA GLU A 13 -1.13 -11.64 -13.01
C GLU A 13 -1.25 -10.66 -11.83
N PRO A 14 -0.30 -10.69 -10.88
CA PRO A 14 -0.34 -9.80 -9.74
C PRO A 14 -0.25 -8.36 -10.24
N PHE A 15 -1.27 -7.57 -9.91
CA PHE A 15 -1.31 -6.13 -10.14
C PHE A 15 -0.04 -5.40 -9.67
N ILE A 16 0.60 -5.86 -8.58
CA ILE A 16 1.89 -5.36 -8.10
C ILE A 16 2.95 -6.42 -8.33
N LYS A 17 3.81 -6.19 -9.32
CA LYS A 17 4.81 -7.17 -9.77
C LYS A 17 5.87 -7.53 -8.72
N ASN A 18 6.21 -6.61 -7.82
CA ASN A 18 7.24 -6.83 -6.80
C ASN A 18 6.83 -6.22 -5.46
N ILE A 19 5.83 -6.83 -4.82
CA ILE A 19 5.33 -6.37 -3.52
C ILE A 19 6.38 -6.48 -2.42
N ASP A 20 7.27 -7.48 -2.48
CA ASP A 20 8.33 -7.70 -1.50
C ASP A 20 9.34 -6.56 -1.47
N ALA A 21 9.76 -6.06 -2.64
CA ALA A 21 10.65 -4.90 -2.73
C ALA A 21 9.98 -3.63 -2.19
N VAL A 22 8.68 -3.45 -2.45
CA VAL A 22 7.91 -2.31 -1.94
C VAL A 22 7.84 -2.35 -0.40
N ILE A 23 7.51 -3.51 0.17
CA ILE A 23 7.46 -3.70 1.63
C ILE A 23 8.84 -3.44 2.24
N SER A 24 9.90 -4.04 1.67
CA SER A 24 11.27 -3.89 2.16
C SER A 24 11.74 -2.44 2.12
N HIS A 25 11.46 -1.71 1.02
CA HIS A 25 11.77 -0.29 0.92
C HIS A 25 11.00 0.51 1.98
N PHE A 26 9.70 0.23 2.14
CA PHE A 26 8.86 0.94 3.09
C PHE A 26 9.34 0.75 4.53
N GLU A 27 9.62 -0.49 4.94
CA GLU A 27 10.15 -0.79 6.28
C GLU A 27 11.52 -0.13 6.51
N TRP A 28 12.43 -0.19 5.53
CA TRP A 28 13.71 0.53 5.58
C TRP A 28 13.51 2.04 5.73
N TYR A 29 12.60 2.64 4.95
CA TYR A 29 12.34 4.07 5.00
C TYR A 29 11.82 4.48 6.38
N LEU A 30 10.87 3.72 6.95
CA LEU A 30 10.33 3.95 8.29
C LEU A 30 11.43 3.86 9.36
N ALA A 31 12.30 2.86 9.29
CA ALA A 31 13.42 2.70 10.22
C ALA A 31 14.41 3.87 10.12
N LYS A 32 14.77 4.28 8.90
CA LYS A 32 15.77 5.33 8.67
C LYS A 32 15.26 6.74 8.94
N ASN A 33 13.98 7.00 8.67
CA ASN A 33 13.40 8.35 8.67
C ASN A 33 12.37 8.58 9.77
N LYS A 34 12.28 7.71 10.78
CA LYS A 34 11.25 7.77 11.84
C LYS A 34 11.03 9.17 12.43
N LYS A 35 12.11 9.93 12.67
CA LYS A 35 12.05 11.29 13.26
C LYS A 35 11.54 12.37 12.29
N TYR A 36 11.52 12.08 10.99
CA TYR A 36 11.17 13.01 9.93
C TYR A 36 9.78 12.73 9.31
N ILE A 37 9.08 11.70 9.81
CA ILE A 37 7.69 11.44 9.41
C ILE A 37 6.84 12.54 10.05
N PRO A 38 6.10 13.36 9.27
CA PRO A 38 5.31 14.44 9.83
C PRO A 38 4.19 13.88 10.71
N VAL A 39 4.12 14.38 11.95
CA VAL A 39 3.06 14.04 12.91
C VAL A 39 2.49 15.34 13.47
N PHE A 40 1.17 15.47 13.47
CA PHE A 40 0.45 16.59 14.06
C PHE A 40 -0.59 16.09 15.05
N SER A 41 -0.52 16.54 16.31
CA SER A 41 -1.44 16.09 17.38
C SER A 41 -1.60 14.57 17.46
N GLY A 42 -0.48 13.84 17.33
CA GLY A 42 -0.41 12.38 17.39
C GLY A 42 -0.89 11.65 16.12
N GLU A 43 -1.27 12.36 15.06
CA GLU A 43 -1.68 11.78 13.78
C GLU A 43 -0.57 11.98 12.73
N GLU A 44 -0.23 10.91 12.00
CA GLU A 44 0.69 10.99 10.86
C GLU A 44 0.04 11.82 9.74
N ILE A 45 0.72 12.87 9.27
CA ILE A 45 0.27 13.74 8.19
C ILE A 45 1.13 13.46 6.95
N ILE A 46 0.79 12.39 6.24
CA ILE A 46 1.50 11.90 5.08
C ILE A 46 0.67 12.24 3.85
N ASN A 47 1.21 13.03 2.94
CA ASN A 47 0.57 13.29 1.65
C ASN A 47 0.98 12.23 0.61
N ARG A 48 0.32 12.24 -0.56
CA ARG A 48 0.57 11.28 -1.64
C ARG A 48 2.00 11.32 -2.17
N ILE A 49 2.62 12.50 -2.20
CA ILE A 49 4.01 12.66 -2.69
C ILE A 49 4.98 11.96 -1.74
N LEU A 50 4.84 12.22 -0.44
CA LEU A 50 5.65 11.61 0.59
C LEU A 50 5.41 10.09 0.62
N LEU A 51 4.16 9.63 0.58
CA LEU A 51 3.88 8.20 0.57
C LEU A 51 4.52 7.49 -0.64
N ALA A 52 4.46 8.06 -1.84
CA ALA A 52 5.10 7.46 -3.01
C ALA A 52 6.61 7.31 -2.81
N LYS A 53 7.26 8.33 -2.22
CA LYS A 53 8.68 8.28 -1.84
C LYS A 53 8.95 7.20 -0.79
N MET A 54 8.11 7.09 0.25
CA MET A 54 8.27 6.08 1.30
C MET A 54 8.15 4.66 0.74
N LEU A 55 7.28 4.46 -0.24
CA LEU A 55 7.06 3.17 -0.91
C LEU A 55 8.09 2.85 -2.00
N GLY A 56 8.97 3.80 -2.36
CA GLY A 56 9.93 3.63 -3.44
C GLY A 56 9.30 3.54 -4.84
N ILE A 57 8.15 4.19 -5.07
CA ILE A 57 7.39 4.12 -6.33
C ILE A 57 7.09 5.51 -6.91
N SER A 58 6.67 5.54 -8.17
CA SER A 58 6.19 6.78 -8.79
C SER A 58 4.85 7.25 -8.21
N ARG A 59 4.57 8.56 -8.28
CA ARG A 59 3.28 9.14 -7.89
C ARG A 59 2.12 8.60 -8.75
N GLN A 60 2.39 8.31 -10.01
CA GLN A 60 1.43 7.74 -10.95
C GLN A 60 1.05 6.32 -10.54
N THR A 61 2.04 5.51 -10.13
CA THR A 61 1.82 4.16 -9.58
C THR A 61 0.93 4.23 -8.35
N LEU A 62 1.26 5.09 -7.38
CA LEU A 62 0.44 5.27 -6.17
C LEU A 62 -0.98 5.73 -6.50
N THR A 63 -1.14 6.65 -7.47
CA THR A 63 -2.46 7.09 -7.92
C THR A 63 -3.27 5.93 -8.50
N GLY A 64 -2.64 5.07 -9.29
CA GLY A 64 -3.26 3.84 -9.78
C GLY A 64 -3.68 2.90 -8.65
N TRP A 65 -2.85 2.76 -7.62
CA TRP A 65 -3.15 1.95 -6.44
C TRP A 65 -4.35 2.49 -5.66
N ILE A 66 -4.42 3.81 -5.46
CA ILE A 66 -5.55 4.46 -4.78
C ILE A 66 -6.84 4.31 -5.61
N ARG A 67 -6.78 4.54 -6.93
CA ARG A 67 -7.95 4.40 -7.82
C ARG A 67 -8.51 2.98 -7.83
N LYS A 68 -7.66 1.97 -7.66
CA LYS A 68 -8.07 0.56 -7.56
C LYS A 68 -8.43 0.12 -6.14
N GLY A 69 -8.41 1.03 -5.17
CA GLY A 69 -8.74 0.75 -3.77
C GLY A 69 -7.69 -0.07 -3.01
N PHE A 70 -6.49 -0.26 -3.57
CA PHE A 70 -5.43 -1.04 -2.93
C PHE A 70 -4.87 -0.32 -1.70
N ILE A 71 -4.53 0.96 -1.87
CA ILE A 71 -4.17 1.86 -0.77
C ILE A 71 -5.33 2.83 -0.56
N THR A 72 -5.73 3.01 0.69
CA THR A 72 -6.90 3.84 1.03
C THR A 72 -6.45 5.08 1.80
N PRO A 73 -6.63 6.29 1.26
CA PRO A 73 -6.45 7.50 2.05
C PRO A 73 -7.52 7.58 3.13
N VAL A 74 -7.18 8.19 4.26
CA VAL A 74 -8.13 8.49 5.33
C VAL A 74 -8.25 9.99 5.50
N LYS A 75 -9.44 10.49 5.83
CA LYS A 75 -9.59 11.89 6.24
C LYS A 75 -8.84 12.08 7.56
N SER A 76 -8.03 13.13 7.63
CA SER A 76 -7.34 13.48 8.88
C SER A 76 -8.38 13.85 9.93
N LYS A 77 -8.16 13.35 11.16
CA LYS A 77 -8.98 13.71 12.33
C LYS A 77 -8.50 15.00 12.98
N ARG A 78 -7.29 15.44 12.67
CA ARG A 78 -6.63 16.61 13.29
C ARG A 78 -6.57 17.83 12.38
N VAL A 79 -6.63 17.65 11.06
CA VAL A 79 -6.54 18.72 10.08
C VAL A 79 -7.74 18.63 9.13
N SER A 80 -8.52 19.70 9.08
CA SER A 80 -9.72 19.76 8.24
C SER A 80 -9.37 19.68 6.75
N ASN A 81 -10.24 19.05 5.97
CA ASN A 81 -10.19 18.97 4.51
C ASN A 81 -8.91 18.37 3.90
N ILE A 82 -8.14 17.58 4.65
CA ILE A 82 -7.01 16.83 4.09
C ILE A 82 -7.18 15.32 4.22
N GLU A 83 -6.64 14.62 3.23
CA GLU A 83 -6.40 13.19 3.30
C GLU A 83 -4.98 12.93 3.78
N THR A 84 -4.82 11.88 4.59
CA THR A 84 -3.53 11.39 5.07
C THR A 84 -3.46 9.87 4.95
N PHE A 85 -2.28 9.32 5.25
CA PHE A 85 -2.03 7.89 5.30
C PHE A 85 -1.38 7.53 6.64
N SER A 86 -1.84 6.45 7.25
CA SER A 86 -1.14 5.85 8.39
C SER A 86 -0.14 4.81 7.90
N THR A 87 1.08 4.88 8.40
CA THR A 87 2.17 3.94 8.06
C THR A 87 1.79 2.51 8.42
N LYS A 88 1.17 2.32 9.60
CA LYS A 88 0.65 1.03 10.07
C LYS A 88 -0.43 0.47 9.15
N ALA A 89 -1.37 1.32 8.71
CA ALA A 89 -2.45 0.90 7.82
C ALA A 89 -1.93 0.52 6.44
N VAL A 90 -1.03 1.32 5.88
CA VAL A 90 -0.37 1.04 4.59
C VAL A 90 0.40 -0.28 4.66
N LEU A 91 1.23 -0.49 5.69
CA LEU A 91 1.98 -1.76 5.83
C LEU A 91 1.05 -2.97 5.92
N LYS A 92 -0.06 -2.84 6.64
CA LYS A 92 -1.09 -3.90 6.72
C LYS A 92 -1.72 -4.19 5.35
N GLN A 93 -2.01 -3.16 4.55
CA GLN A 93 -2.55 -3.33 3.20
C GLN A 93 -1.53 -4.02 2.27
N LEU A 94 -0.25 -3.63 2.33
CA LEU A 94 0.83 -4.26 1.57
C LEU A 94 0.98 -5.75 1.93
N LYS A 95 1.09 -6.09 3.22
CA LYS A 95 1.24 -7.47 3.69
C LYS A 95 0.03 -8.34 3.38
N ARG A 96 -1.18 -7.77 3.42
CA ARG A 96 -2.40 -8.49 2.99
C ARG A 96 -2.30 -8.89 1.51
N TYR A 97 -1.92 -7.97 0.64
CA TYR A 97 -1.77 -8.25 -0.79
C TYR A 97 -0.65 -9.26 -1.07
N GLN A 98 0.47 -9.16 -0.35
CA GLN A 98 1.54 -10.15 -0.40
C GLN A 98 1.02 -11.54 -0.02
N ALA A 99 0.20 -11.68 1.02
CA ALA A 99 -0.37 -12.99 1.38
C ALA A 99 -1.36 -13.52 0.33
N GLU A 100 -2.15 -12.64 -0.29
CA GLU A 100 -3.14 -13.01 -1.31
C GLU A 100 -2.51 -13.41 -2.67
N HIS A 101 -1.32 -12.87 -2.99
CA HIS A 101 -0.70 -13.02 -4.33
C HIS A 101 0.73 -13.59 -4.30
N GLY A 102 1.32 -13.75 -3.12
CA GLY A 102 2.65 -14.31 -2.91
C GLY A 102 2.66 -15.82 -2.71
N GLY A 103 1.51 -16.48 -2.86
CA GLY A 103 1.41 -17.93 -2.88
C GLY A 103 2.06 -18.51 -4.14
N LYS A 104 3.31 -18.94 -4.01
CA LYS A 104 3.88 -20.05 -4.77
C LYS A 104 3.76 -21.31 -3.93
#